data_AF-A0A7J8MLL4-F1
#
_entry.id   AF-A0A7J8MLL4-F1
#
_cell.length_a   1.000
_cell.length_b   1.000
_cell.length_c   1.000
_cell.angle_alpha   90.00
_cell.angle_beta   90.00
_cell.angle_gamma   90.00
#
_symmetry.space_group_name_H-M   'P 1'
#
loop_
_entity.id
_entity.type
_entity.pdbx_description
1 polymer ?
#
loop_
_entity_poly.entity_id
_entity_poly.type
_entity_poly.pdbx_seq_one_letter_code
_entity_poly.pdbx_strand_id
1 'polypeptide(L)'
;RWLKWLKWFVALVVNCFHILKELGKLNVHVVKQSTLYLKVGLVRCDSCALLLMYPYGSPSVKCSSCLFVTEIGEHNRRPPWSVQQGQPTPPNSVH
;
A
#
# COMPACT_ATOMS: atom_id res chain seq x y z
N ARG A 1 -39.57 22.02 -30.38
CA ARG A 1 -39.84 21.67 -28.96
C ARG A 1 -39.03 20.43 -28.49
N TRP A 2 -38.91 19.39 -29.32
CA TRP A 2 -38.09 18.19 -29.09
C TRP A 2 -36.58 18.44 -28.89
N LEU A 3 -35.99 19.41 -29.60
CA LEU A 3 -34.56 19.70 -29.50
C LEU A 3 -34.13 20.17 -28.10
N LYS A 4 -35.03 20.81 -27.34
CA LYS A 4 -34.77 21.20 -25.94
C LYS A 4 -34.67 19.97 -25.05
N TRP A 5 -35.56 18.99 -25.24
CA TRP A 5 -35.51 17.71 -24.54
C TRP A 5 -34.23 16.92 -24.84
N LEU A 6 -33.78 16.92 -26.10
CA LEU A 6 -32.52 16.28 -26.48
C LEU A 6 -31.30 16.91 -25.79
N LYS A 7 -31.26 18.25 -25.69
CA LYS A 7 -30.18 18.96 -24.98
C LYS A 7 -30.15 18.63 -23.49
N TRP A 8 -31.32 18.53 -22.85
CA TRP A 8 -31.41 18.11 -21.44
C TRP A 8 -30.98 16.67 -21.23
N PHE A 9 -31.37 15.77 -22.15
CA PHE A 9 -30.98 14.37 -22.09
C PHE A 9 -29.46 14.18 -22.24
N VAL A 10 -28.86 14.83 -23.23
CA VAL A 10 -27.39 14.80 -23.43
C VAL A 10 -26.65 15.36 -22.23
N ALA A 11 -27.13 16.49 -21.65
CA ALA A 11 -26.53 17.06 -20.45
C ALA A 11 -26.61 16.11 -19.24
N LEU A 12 -27.73 15.40 -19.07
CA LEU A 12 -27.92 14.43 -17.99
C LEU A 12 -26.96 13.24 -18.14
N VAL A 13 -26.81 12.71 -19.36
CA VAL A 13 -25.89 11.59 -19.64
C VAL A 13 -24.43 11.99 -19.40
N VAL A 14 -24.01 13.16 -19.88
CA VAL A 14 -22.63 13.64 -19.70
C VAL A 14 -22.34 13.93 -18.22
N ASN A 15 -23.27 14.56 -17.51
CA ASN A 15 -23.12 14.83 -16.08
C ASN A 15 -23.08 13.51 -15.26
N CYS A 16 -23.96 12.56 -15.58
CA CYS A 16 -23.96 11.23 -14.97
C CYS A 16 -22.63 10.49 -15.21
N PHE A 17 -22.10 10.51 -16.44
CA PHE A 17 -20.80 9.91 -16.75
C PHE A 17 -19.64 10.55 -15.98
N HIS A 18 -19.66 11.89 -15.82
CA HIS A 18 -18.66 12.61 -15.03
C HIS A 18 -18.72 12.23 -13.54
N ILE A 19 -19.93 12.14 -12.96
CA ILE A 19 -20.14 11.69 -11.58
C ILE A 19 -19.65 10.25 -11.39
N LEU A 20 -20.00 9.33 -12.30
CA LEU A 20 -19.54 7.94 -12.25
C LEU A 20 -18.01 7.83 -12.33
N LYS A 21 -17.37 8.68 -13.16
CA LYS A 21 -15.90 8.74 -13.27
C LYS A 21 -15.23 9.24 -11.99
N GLU A 22 -15.79 10.26 -11.34
CA GLU A 22 -15.26 10.78 -10.07
C GLU A 22 -15.43 9.78 -8.92
N LEU A 23 -16.58 9.10 -8.85
CA LEU A 23 -16.81 8.03 -7.87
C LEU A 23 -15.84 6.84 -8.07
N GLY A 24 -15.55 6.48 -9.32
CA GLY A 24 -14.57 5.44 -9.64
C GLY A 24 -13.15 5.80 -9.21
N LYS A 25 -12.72 7.06 -9.39
CA LYS A 25 -11.42 7.54 -8.91
C LYS A 25 -11.32 7.54 -7.38
N LEU A 26 -12.38 7.95 -6.69
CA LEU A 26 -12.43 7.97 -5.23
C LEU A 26 -12.29 6.56 -4.66
N ASN A 27 -13.02 5.59 -5.22
CA ASN A 27 -12.97 4.19 -4.79
C ASN A 27 -11.57 3.58 -5.01
N VAL A 28 -10.92 3.88 -6.14
CA VAL A 28 -9.54 3.45 -6.41
C VAL A 28 -8.53 4.11 -5.46
N HIS A 29 -8.68 5.39 -5.13
CA HIS A 29 -7.80 6.06 -4.17
C HIS A 29 -7.94 5.51 -2.75
N VAL A 30 -9.18 5.26 -2.29
CA VAL A 30 -9.46 4.71 -0.96
C VAL A 30 -8.96 3.27 -0.85
N VAL A 31 -9.21 2.43 -1.87
CA VAL A 31 -8.68 1.05 -1.91
C VAL A 31 -7.15 1.06 -2.03
N LYS A 32 -6.55 1.95 -2.82
CA LYS A 32 -5.09 2.10 -2.88
C LYS A 32 -4.49 2.60 -1.57
N GLN A 33 -5.19 3.45 -0.80
CA GLN A 33 -4.74 3.90 0.51
C GLN A 33 -4.73 2.76 1.54
N SER A 34 -5.76 1.90 1.53
CA SER A 34 -5.78 0.68 2.37
C SER A 34 -4.78 -0.38 1.92
N THR A 35 -4.48 -0.46 0.62
CA THR A 35 -3.47 -1.37 0.06
C THR A 35 -2.07 -0.74 0.04
N LEU A 36 -1.82 0.37 0.75
CA LEU A 36 -0.46 0.84 1.04
C LEU A 36 0.20 -0.16 2.02
N TYR A 37 0.61 -1.29 1.47
CA TYR A 37 1.71 -2.16 1.87
C TYR A 37 1.99 -2.21 3.38
N LEU A 38 1.38 -3.14 4.09
CA LEU A 38 2.09 -3.68 5.25
C LEU A 38 3.32 -4.40 4.68
N LYS A 39 4.48 -3.75 4.75
CA LYS A 39 5.73 -4.38 4.34
C LYS A 39 5.98 -5.53 5.31
N VAL A 40 6.07 -6.75 4.78
CA VAL A 40 6.37 -7.95 5.55
C VAL A 40 7.83 -8.33 5.32
N GLY A 41 8.52 -8.66 6.41
CA GLY A 41 9.87 -9.20 6.38
C GLY A 41 9.86 -10.71 6.54
N LEU A 42 10.94 -11.33 6.12
CA LEU A 42 11.18 -12.77 6.23
C LEU A 42 12.46 -12.99 7.03
N VAL A 43 12.44 -13.92 7.98
CA VAL A 43 13.62 -14.33 8.76
C VAL A 43 13.61 -15.85 8.91
N ARG A 44 14.78 -16.48 8.89
CA ARG A 44 14.92 -17.90 9.25
C ARG A 44 15.27 -18.01 10.73
N CYS A 45 14.63 -18.94 11.42
CA CYS A 45 15.00 -19.26 12.80
C CYS A 45 16.36 -19.97 12.84
N ASP A 46 17.27 -19.55 13.72
CA ASP A 46 18.61 -20.13 13.83
C ASP A 46 18.60 -21.59 14.34
N SER A 47 17.57 -21.96 15.10
CA SER A 47 17.48 -23.29 15.70
C SER A 47 16.80 -24.33 14.79
N CYS A 48 15.71 -23.97 14.11
CA CYS A 48 14.92 -24.92 13.31
C CYS A 48 14.87 -24.60 11.81
N ALA A 49 15.58 -23.56 11.36
CA ALA A 49 15.61 -23.05 9.98
C ALA A 49 14.24 -22.70 9.37
N LEU A 50 13.17 -22.69 10.17
CA LEU A 50 11.82 -22.34 9.74
C LEU A 50 11.79 -20.88 9.29
N LEU A 51 11.07 -20.62 8.19
CA LEU A 51 10.85 -19.27 7.68
C LEU A 51 9.68 -18.62 8.43
N LEU A 52 9.93 -17.50 9.09
CA LEU A 52 8.94 -16.72 9.84
C LEU A 52 8.64 -15.42 9.10
N MET A 53 7.35 -15.12 8.97
CA MET A 53 6.86 -13.84 8.45
C MET A 53 6.56 -12.89 9.61
N TYR A 54 6.98 -11.63 9.49
CA TYR A 54 6.74 -10.62 10.51
C TYR A 54 6.49 -9.23 9.88
N PRO A 55 5.77 -8.33 10.57
CA PRO A 55 5.54 -6.97 10.08
C PRO A 55 6.81 -6.10 10.20
N TYR A 56 7.07 -5.25 9.21
CA TYR A 56 8.23 -4.37 9.19
C TYR A 56 8.26 -3.43 10.40
N GLY A 57 9.38 -3.41 11.12
CA GLY A 57 9.55 -2.68 12.39
C GLY A 57 9.60 -3.54 13.65
N SER A 58 9.34 -4.85 13.57
CA SER A 58 9.56 -5.75 14.71
C SER A 58 11.05 -5.93 15.01
N PRO A 59 11.53 -5.70 16.24
CA PRO A 59 12.94 -5.86 16.60
C PRO A 59 13.36 -7.33 16.74
N SER A 60 12.41 -8.21 17.08
CA SER A 60 12.66 -9.63 17.31
C SER A 60 11.41 -10.43 16.94
N VAL A 61 11.61 -11.68 16.54
CA VAL A 61 10.53 -12.60 16.18
C VAL A 61 10.76 -13.91 16.90
N LYS A 62 9.70 -14.43 17.55
CA LYS A 62 9.73 -15.70 18.26
C LYS A 62 9.22 -16.82 17.35
N CYS A 63 9.98 -17.90 17.23
CA CYS A 63 9.53 -19.07 16.50
C CYS A 63 8.39 -19.77 17.23
N SER A 64 7.30 -20.08 16.51
CA SER A 64 6.16 -20.83 17.05
C SER A 64 6.49 -22.31 17.29
N SER A 65 7.50 -22.85 16.62
CA SER A 65 7.87 -24.27 16.72
C SER A 65 8.87 -24.55 17.85
N CYS A 66 9.98 -23.81 17.93
CA CYS A 66 11.03 -24.06 18.92
C CYS A 66 11.13 -22.98 20.02
N LEU A 67 10.25 -21.96 20.00
CA LEU A 67 10.23 -20.85 20.94
C LEU A 67 11.51 -20.00 20.99
N PHE A 68 12.48 -20.26 20.10
CA PHE A 68 13.69 -19.49 19.95
C PHE A 68 13.38 -18.07 19.44
N VAL A 69 14.04 -17.07 20.03
CA VAL A 69 13.89 -15.66 19.66
C VAL A 69 15.02 -15.29 18.72
N THR A 70 14.67 -14.95 17.48
CA THR A 70 15.63 -14.46 16.49
C THR A 70 15.52 -12.94 16.40
N GLU A 71 16.64 -12.24 16.52
CA GLU A 71 16.70 -10.79 16.38
C GLU A 71 16.68 -10.38 14.91
N ILE A 72 15.82 -9.42 14.57
CA ILE A 72 15.75 -8.89 13.21
C ILE A 72 16.72 -7.72 13.14
N GLY A 73 17.86 -7.94 12.48
CA GLY A 73 18.95 -6.95 12.40
C GLY A 73 18.51 -5.57 11.87
N GLU A 74 19.40 -4.58 12.03
CA GLU A 74 19.21 -3.13 11.75
C GLU A 74 18.40 -2.80 10.48
N HIS A 75 18.47 -3.62 9.42
CA HIS A 75 17.72 -3.41 8.17
C HIS A 75 16.18 -3.36 8.32
N ASN A 76 15.64 -3.96 9.38
CA ASN A 76 14.21 -3.95 9.69
C ASN A 76 13.84 -2.98 10.81
N ARG A 77 14.82 -2.26 11.37
CA ARG A 77 14.50 -1.18 12.31
C ARG A 77 13.77 -0.11 11.51
N ARG A 78 12.58 0.24 11.99
CA ARG A 78 11.81 1.35 11.43
C ARG A 78 12.68 2.60 11.60
N PRO A 79 13.09 3.28 10.50
CA PRO A 79 13.76 4.56 10.66
C PRO A 79 12.84 5.53 11.40
N PRO A 80 13.38 6.51 12.15
CA PRO A 80 12.57 7.58 12.70
C PRO A 80 11.68 8.19 11.61
N TRP A 81 10.44 8.52 11.96
CA TRP A 81 9.43 9.05 11.02
C TRP A 81 9.95 10.22 10.18
N SER A 82 10.82 11.05 10.75
CA SER A 82 11.51 12.15 10.08
C SER A 82 12.36 11.72 8.87
N VAL A 83 12.99 10.55 8.92
CA VAL A 83 13.81 9.99 7.82
C VAL A 83 12.92 9.38 6.74
N GLN A 84 11.77 8.81 7.11
CA GLN A 84 10.81 8.23 6.16
C GLN A 84 10.07 9.30 5.35
N GLN A 85 9.81 10.47 5.94
CA GLN A 85 9.22 11.61 5.24
C GLN A 85 10.21 12.33 4.31
N GLY A 86 11.51 12.08 4.44
CA GLY A 86 12.58 12.78 3.71
C GLY A 86 13.09 12.09 2.46
N GLN A 87 12.61 10.89 2.08
CA GLN A 87 13.16 10.15 0.93
C GLN A 87 12.33 10.38 -0.35
N PRO A 88 12.77 11.26 -1.28
CA PRO A 88 12.24 11.27 -2.64
C PRO A 88 12.62 9.95 -3.34
N THR A 89 11.68 9.42 -4.12
CA THR A 89 11.85 8.24 -4.97
C THR A 89 13.14 8.33 -5.81
N PRO A 90 13.88 7.22 -6.00
CA PRO A 90 15.04 7.23 -6.88
C PRO A 90 14.62 7.67 -8.29
N PRO A 91 15.34 8.61 -8.94
CA PRO A 91 15.04 8.97 -10.31
C PRO A 91 15.33 7.76 -11.20
N ASN A 92 14.37 7.45 -12.07
CA ASN A 92 14.52 6.48 -13.15
C ASN A 92 15.85 6.71 -13.85
N SER A 93 16.77 5.74 -13.76
CA SER A 93 17.96 5.73 -14.59
C SER A 93 17.53 5.38 -16.01
N VAL A 94 17.32 6.43 -16.82
CA VAL A 94 17.31 6.34 -18.27
C VAL A 94 18.74 6.03 -18.69
N HIS A 95 18.95 4.85 -19.29
CA HIS A 95 20.03 4.61 -20.23
C HIS A 95 19.51 3.71 -21.34
#